data_AF-A0A8T9Q6G2-F1
#
_entry.id   AF-A0A8T9Q6G2-F1
#
_cell.length_a   1.000
_cell.length_b   1.000
_cell.length_c   1.000
_cell.angle_alpha   90.00
_cell.angle_beta   90.00
_cell.angle_gamma   90.00
#
_symmetry.space_group_name_H-M   'P 1'
#
loop_
_entity.id
_entity.type
_entity.pdbx_description
1 polymer ?
#
loop_
_entity_poly.entity_id
_entity_poly.type
_entity_poly.pdbx_seq_one_letter_code
_entity_poly.pdbx_strand_id
1 'polypeptide(L)'
;MSKIFSAAALLLAGSALPVLLACDKNDDAPDANAAPTSVASLRYIGEAKVPFKQEYNGTTLGGFSGLDYRPDNNSYYLMSDDPSDLQPVRYYTAALNFDEKSFSGVTFTGVTTLKRPDGTVFPKTGSDATAIYARIDPEGIRYDAATGHVIWSSEGVRNLTTTPAVLNHPFLREANLDGSHVAEFGLPQLFQIKATDNGTRSNGSYEGLSISPGGRFVFTAQEEPIYEDGPRAAFGVAATTRIVKYDKATRQVVGQYAYKLDAVHKEPVPATQFQLNGVVEVLALSETKLLVMERSFAVGPRPITW
;
A
#
# COMPACT_ATOMS: atom_id res chain seq x y z
N MET A 1 15.35 -54.00 -48.07
CA MET A 1 16.56 -53.16 -48.23
C MET A 1 16.86 -53.09 -49.72
N SER A 2 16.96 -51.98 -50.42
CA SER A 2 16.66 -50.56 -50.24
C SER A 2 16.35 -50.07 -51.66
N LYS A 3 15.23 -49.38 -51.84
CA LYS A 3 14.68 -48.91 -53.13
C LYS A 3 15.32 -47.55 -53.47
N ILE A 4 15.94 -47.37 -54.64
CA ILE A 4 15.38 -46.91 -55.95
C ILE A 4 15.58 -45.39 -56.18
N PHE A 5 16.30 -45.07 -57.29
CA PHE A 5 16.13 -44.01 -58.33
C PHE A 5 15.82 -42.56 -57.91
N SER A 6 15.94 -41.52 -58.74
CA SER A 6 16.79 -41.08 -59.86
C SER A 6 16.42 -39.59 -60.06
N ALA A 7 17.36 -38.84 -60.65
CA ALA A 7 17.21 -37.56 -61.36
C ALA A 7 15.79 -36.96 -61.56
N ALA A 8 15.65 -35.66 -61.28
CA ALA A 8 15.36 -34.62 -62.29
C ALA A 8 15.14 -33.23 -61.65
N ALA A 9 15.42 -32.20 -62.44
CA ALA A 9 15.43 -30.77 -62.13
C ALA A 9 14.07 -30.15 -61.78
N LEU A 10 14.10 -28.99 -61.12
CA LEU A 10 13.02 -27.98 -61.23
C LEU A 10 13.54 -26.55 -60.99
N LEU A 11 13.14 -25.64 -61.89
CA LEU A 11 13.23 -24.18 -61.81
C LEU A 11 12.01 -23.59 -61.08
N LEU A 12 12.13 -22.30 -60.68
CA LEU A 12 11.10 -21.35 -60.19
C LEU A 12 10.67 -21.54 -58.72
N ALA A 13 10.33 -20.51 -57.92
CA ALA A 13 9.89 -19.16 -58.21
C ALA A 13 10.31 -18.19 -57.09
N GLY A 14 10.36 -16.89 -57.40
CA GLY A 14 10.59 -15.84 -56.41
C GLY A 14 9.47 -15.75 -55.37
N SER A 15 9.87 -15.54 -54.12
CA SER A 15 9.01 -15.04 -53.06
C SER A 15 9.68 -13.81 -52.46
N ALA A 16 9.19 -12.63 -52.88
CA ALA A 16 9.39 -11.42 -52.11
C ALA A 16 8.66 -11.59 -50.78
N LEU A 17 9.41 -11.74 -49.69
CA LEU A 17 8.84 -11.60 -48.35
C LEU A 17 8.48 -10.13 -48.13
N PRO A 18 7.21 -9.78 -47.88
CA PRO A 18 6.90 -8.47 -47.34
C PRO A 18 7.42 -8.46 -45.91
N VAL A 19 8.48 -7.68 -45.67
CA VAL A 19 8.80 -7.25 -44.31
C VAL A 19 7.69 -6.29 -43.92
N LEU A 20 6.65 -6.82 -43.27
CA LEU A 20 5.69 -6.02 -42.54
C LEU A 20 6.44 -5.40 -41.36
N LEU A 21 7.04 -4.23 -41.60
CA LEU A 21 7.35 -3.27 -40.55
C LEU A 21 6.00 -2.76 -40.03
N ALA A 22 5.39 -3.51 -39.11
CA ALA A 22 4.38 -2.97 -38.22
C ALA A 22 5.12 -2.01 -37.26
N CYS A 23 5.25 -0.75 -37.67
CA CYS A 23 5.41 0.33 -36.72
C CYS A 23 4.06 0.52 -36.02
N ASP A 24 3.75 -0.35 -35.05
CA ASP A 24 2.79 0.01 -34.03
C ASP A 24 3.44 1.13 -33.23
N LYS A 25 2.97 2.36 -33.46
CA LYS A 25 3.16 3.45 -32.53
C LYS A 25 2.39 3.08 -31.26
N ASN A 26 3.07 2.44 -30.32
CA ASN A 26 2.68 2.51 -28.92
C ASN A 26 2.83 3.97 -28.49
N ASP A 27 1.78 4.77 -28.66
CA ASP A 27 1.68 6.14 -28.14
C ASP A 27 1.51 6.17 -26.60
N ASP A 28 1.59 5.01 -25.92
CA ASP A 28 1.48 4.86 -24.46
C ASP A 28 2.84 4.80 -23.73
N ALA A 29 3.96 5.05 -24.41
CA ALA A 29 5.21 5.28 -23.69
C ALA A 29 5.10 6.62 -22.96
N PRO A 30 5.17 6.67 -21.60
CA PRO A 30 5.08 7.92 -20.88
C PRO A 30 6.20 8.84 -21.34
N ASP A 31 5.84 10.01 -21.88
CA ASP A 31 6.78 11.01 -22.33
C ASP A 31 7.67 11.42 -21.16
N ALA A 32 8.95 11.06 -21.23
CA ALA A 32 9.95 11.39 -20.22
C ALA A 32 10.13 12.92 -20.04
N ASN A 33 9.58 13.73 -20.96
CA ASN A 33 9.55 15.19 -20.90
C ASN A 33 8.17 15.78 -20.57
N ALA A 34 7.16 14.96 -20.25
CA ALA A 34 5.87 15.49 -19.82
C ALA A 34 6.05 16.37 -18.57
N ALA A 35 5.47 17.57 -18.60
CA ALA A 35 5.48 18.45 -17.44
C ALA A 35 4.86 17.70 -16.24
N PRO A 36 5.49 17.76 -15.05
CA PRO A 36 5.00 17.02 -13.91
C PRO A 36 3.58 17.46 -13.55
N THR A 37 2.68 16.50 -13.38
CA THR A 37 1.30 16.74 -12.96
C THR A 37 1.27 17.64 -11.72
N SER A 38 0.54 18.75 -11.81
CA SER A 38 0.36 19.70 -10.70
C SER A 38 -1.09 19.71 -10.24
N VAL A 39 -1.33 19.54 -8.94
CA VAL A 39 -2.66 19.65 -8.34
C VAL A 39 -2.84 21.05 -7.76
N ALA A 40 -3.79 21.82 -8.30
CA ALA A 40 -4.06 23.18 -7.85
C ALA A 40 -4.97 23.24 -6.61
N SER A 41 -5.95 22.33 -6.53
CA SER A 41 -6.92 22.28 -5.44
C SER A 41 -7.59 20.91 -5.38
N LEU A 42 -8.05 20.52 -4.18
CA LEU A 42 -8.95 19.39 -3.98
C LEU A 42 -10.39 19.90 -3.86
N ARG A 43 -11.34 19.15 -4.42
CA ARG A 43 -12.77 19.41 -4.28
C ARG A 43 -13.46 18.17 -3.74
N TYR A 44 -14.18 18.33 -2.64
CA TYR A 44 -15.01 17.26 -2.09
C TYR A 44 -16.20 16.99 -3.02
N ILE A 45 -16.37 15.72 -3.39
CA ILE A 45 -17.46 15.27 -4.29
C ILE A 45 -18.49 14.38 -3.58
N GLY A 46 -18.22 13.90 -2.38
CA GLY A 46 -19.17 13.12 -1.61
C GLY A 46 -18.51 12.11 -0.68
N GLU A 47 -19.36 11.43 0.10
CA GLU A 47 -18.98 10.35 1.00
C GLU A 47 -19.99 9.19 0.84
N ALA A 48 -19.49 7.97 1.01
CA ALA A 48 -20.32 6.80 1.19
C ALA A 48 -19.93 6.14 2.52
N LYS A 49 -20.92 5.87 3.37
CA LYS A 49 -20.71 5.22 4.66
C LYS A 49 -21.11 3.76 4.55
N VAL A 50 -20.20 2.85 4.89
CA VAL A 50 -20.52 1.44 5.06
C VAL A 50 -21.14 1.27 6.45
N PRO A 51 -22.40 0.78 6.56
CA PRO A 51 -23.03 0.51 7.84
C PRO A 51 -22.15 -0.31 8.79
N PHE A 52 -22.24 0.03 10.08
CA PHE A 52 -21.53 -0.68 11.13
C PHE A 52 -21.90 -2.17 11.13
N LYS A 53 -20.88 -3.04 11.20
CA LYS A 53 -21.01 -4.50 11.13
C LYS A 53 -21.70 -5.03 9.86
N GLN A 54 -21.73 -4.24 8.78
CA GLN A 54 -22.14 -4.79 7.50
C GLN A 54 -21.19 -5.93 7.12
N GLU A 55 -21.75 -7.04 6.67
CA GLU A 55 -20.97 -8.19 6.22
C GLU A 55 -20.92 -8.28 4.70
N TYR A 56 -19.84 -8.83 4.20
CA TYR A 56 -19.68 -9.26 2.82
C TYR A 56 -18.96 -10.61 2.79
N ASN A 57 -19.59 -11.60 2.17
CA ASN A 57 -19.04 -12.95 1.97
C ASN A 57 -18.44 -13.55 3.26
N GLY A 58 -19.15 -13.44 4.39
CA GLY A 58 -18.74 -13.99 5.69
C GLY A 58 -17.68 -13.18 6.44
N THR A 59 -17.39 -11.95 6.00
CA THR A 59 -16.42 -11.06 6.65
C THR A 59 -17.04 -9.71 6.96
N THR A 60 -16.58 -9.06 8.04
CA THR A 60 -17.06 -7.73 8.43
C THR A 60 -16.40 -6.66 7.57
N LEU A 61 -17.18 -5.84 6.85
CA LEU A 61 -16.66 -4.67 6.16
C LEU A 61 -16.28 -3.58 7.16
N GLY A 62 -15.10 -3.00 6.97
CA GLY A 62 -14.60 -1.91 7.82
C GLY A 62 -13.09 -1.98 8.02
N GLY A 63 -12.57 -1.05 8.82
CA GLY A 63 -11.13 -0.94 9.01
C GLY A 63 -10.40 -0.54 7.73
N PHE A 64 -11.02 0.28 6.89
CA PHE A 64 -10.43 0.61 5.59
C PHE A 64 -9.28 1.59 5.77
N SER A 65 -8.05 1.11 5.58
CA SER A 65 -6.80 1.88 5.74
C SER A 65 -6.10 2.20 4.41
N GLY A 66 -6.34 1.41 3.37
CA GLY A 66 -5.75 1.61 2.04
C GLY A 66 -6.76 1.49 0.92
N LEU A 67 -6.58 2.27 -0.15
CA LEU A 67 -7.39 2.22 -1.38
C LEU A 67 -6.46 2.29 -2.60
N ASP A 68 -6.70 1.45 -3.61
CA ASP A 68 -6.07 1.65 -4.92
C ASP A 68 -6.98 1.28 -6.09
N TYR A 69 -6.67 1.83 -7.26
CA TYR A 69 -7.40 1.60 -8.50
C TYR A 69 -6.73 0.51 -9.34
N ARG A 70 -7.52 -0.44 -9.79
CA ARG A 70 -7.13 -1.49 -10.74
C ARG A 70 -7.73 -1.18 -12.13
N PRO A 71 -6.92 -0.70 -13.10
CA PRO A 71 -7.43 -0.13 -14.34
C PRO A 71 -7.94 -1.15 -15.37
N ASP A 72 -7.45 -2.39 -15.36
CA ASP A 72 -7.79 -3.41 -16.36
C ASP A 72 -9.27 -3.86 -16.31
N ASN A 73 -9.94 -3.71 -15.17
CA ASN A 73 -11.34 -4.09 -14.99
C ASN A 73 -12.18 -3.06 -14.21
N ASN A 74 -11.67 -1.82 -14.10
CA ASN A 74 -12.32 -0.72 -13.41
C ASN A 74 -12.76 -1.06 -11.97
N SER A 75 -11.90 -1.75 -11.22
CA SER A 75 -12.16 -2.12 -9.82
C SER A 75 -11.25 -1.36 -8.87
N TYR A 76 -11.62 -1.35 -7.60
CA TYR A 76 -10.85 -0.76 -6.52
C TYR A 76 -10.52 -1.82 -5.48
N TYR A 77 -9.32 -1.73 -4.92
CA TYR A 77 -8.88 -2.57 -3.80
C TYR A 77 -8.87 -1.77 -2.52
N LEU A 78 -9.50 -2.31 -1.48
CA LEU A 78 -9.61 -1.68 -0.17
C LEU A 78 -8.97 -2.60 0.87
N MET A 79 -7.87 -2.17 1.49
CA MET A 79 -7.24 -2.90 2.59
C MET A 79 -8.14 -2.87 3.83
N SER A 80 -8.16 -3.96 4.60
CA SER A 80 -8.70 -3.97 5.95
C SER A 80 -7.56 -4.03 6.96
N ASP A 81 -7.56 -3.12 7.93
CA ASP A 81 -6.63 -3.02 9.06
C ASP A 81 -6.85 -4.10 10.13
N ASP A 82 -7.87 -4.96 9.97
CA ASP A 82 -8.11 -6.08 10.88
C ASP A 82 -6.92 -7.04 10.87
N PRO A 83 -6.17 -7.17 11.97
CA PRO A 83 -4.93 -7.94 12.05
C PRO A 83 -5.18 -9.45 12.18
N SER A 84 -6.33 -9.92 11.67
CA SER A 84 -6.93 -11.23 11.91
C SER A 84 -7.72 -11.40 13.22
N ASP A 85 -8.11 -10.32 13.90
CA ASP A 85 -8.87 -10.42 15.16
C ASP A 85 -10.35 -10.76 14.93
N LEU A 86 -10.95 -10.25 13.85
CA LEU A 86 -12.32 -10.61 13.45
C LEU A 86 -12.34 -11.74 12.42
N GLN A 87 -11.65 -11.55 11.29
CA GLN A 87 -11.52 -12.53 10.21
C GLN A 87 -10.11 -12.45 9.60
N PRO A 88 -9.63 -13.48 8.86
CA PRO A 88 -8.28 -13.47 8.28
C PRO A 88 -7.95 -12.16 7.55
N VAL A 89 -6.68 -11.74 7.65
CA VAL A 89 -6.15 -10.53 6.98
C VAL A 89 -6.56 -10.53 5.51
N ARG A 90 -7.13 -9.43 5.04
CA ARG A 90 -7.83 -9.38 3.77
C ARG A 90 -7.86 -7.99 3.15
N TYR A 91 -8.08 -7.96 1.85
CA TYR A 91 -8.54 -6.78 1.15
C TYR A 91 -9.84 -7.10 0.40
N TYR A 92 -10.61 -6.06 0.13
CA TYR A 92 -11.85 -6.13 -0.62
C TYR A 92 -11.66 -5.62 -2.03
N THR A 93 -12.40 -6.22 -2.97
CA THR A 93 -12.60 -5.64 -4.30
C THR A 93 -13.94 -4.95 -4.34
N ALA A 94 -14.00 -3.74 -4.90
CA ALA A 94 -15.23 -2.99 -5.04
C ALA A 94 -15.29 -2.19 -6.35
N ALA A 95 -16.50 -1.87 -6.77
CA ALA A 95 -16.77 -0.80 -7.73
C ALA A 95 -17.16 0.46 -6.97
N LEU A 96 -16.52 1.59 -7.29
CA LEU A 96 -16.89 2.90 -6.77
C LEU A 96 -17.70 3.65 -7.83
N ASN A 97 -18.86 4.20 -7.44
CA ASN A 97 -19.72 4.96 -8.34
C ASN A 97 -19.57 6.46 -8.06
N PHE A 98 -18.74 7.13 -8.86
CA PHE A 98 -18.54 8.57 -8.80
C PHE A 98 -18.37 9.19 -10.19
N ASP A 99 -18.63 10.48 -10.26
CA ASP A 99 -18.27 11.34 -11.38
C ASP A 99 -17.56 12.59 -10.86
N GLU A 100 -17.34 13.57 -11.75
CA GLU A 100 -16.71 14.83 -11.35
C GLU A 100 -17.49 15.58 -10.26
N LYS A 101 -18.78 15.32 -10.06
CA LYS A 101 -19.67 16.13 -9.19
C LYS A 101 -20.07 15.40 -7.92
N SER A 102 -20.15 14.07 -7.95
CA SER A 102 -20.77 13.27 -6.91
C SER A 102 -20.03 11.95 -6.70
N PHE A 103 -19.92 11.54 -5.43
CA PHE A 103 -19.67 10.15 -5.06
C PHE A 103 -20.95 9.56 -4.50
N SER A 104 -21.47 8.51 -5.14
CA SER A 104 -22.82 8.00 -4.90
C SER A 104 -22.84 6.63 -4.22
N GLY A 105 -21.72 5.92 -4.15
CA GLY A 105 -21.65 4.68 -3.37
C GLY A 105 -20.51 3.73 -3.74
N VAL A 106 -20.43 2.67 -2.95
CA VAL A 106 -19.50 1.55 -3.10
C VAL A 106 -20.29 0.26 -3.24
N THR A 107 -19.91 -0.59 -4.19
CA THR A 107 -20.44 -1.95 -4.33
C THR A 107 -19.29 -2.94 -4.17
N PHE A 108 -19.31 -3.73 -3.10
CA PHE A 108 -18.31 -4.77 -2.88
C PHE A 108 -18.57 -5.97 -3.79
N THR A 109 -17.53 -6.42 -4.49
CA THR A 109 -17.58 -7.47 -5.52
C THR A 109 -16.65 -8.63 -5.24
N GLY A 110 -15.76 -8.52 -4.24
CA GLY A 110 -14.89 -9.61 -3.83
C GLY A 110 -14.22 -9.36 -2.48
N VAL A 111 -13.67 -10.43 -1.92
CA VAL A 111 -12.79 -10.41 -0.74
C VAL A 111 -11.67 -11.42 -0.96
N THR A 112 -10.44 -11.03 -0.69
CA THR A 112 -9.25 -11.86 -0.85
C THR A 112 -8.49 -11.92 0.47
N THR A 113 -8.23 -13.13 0.96
CA THR A 113 -7.39 -13.37 2.14
C THR A 113 -5.91 -13.31 1.78
N LEU A 114 -5.16 -12.44 2.44
CA LEU A 114 -3.70 -12.37 2.33
C LEU A 114 -3.05 -13.45 3.19
N LYS A 115 -2.05 -14.14 2.63
CA LYS A 115 -1.39 -15.29 3.24
C LYS A 115 0.02 -14.95 3.71
N ARG A 116 0.47 -15.71 4.71
CA ARG A 116 1.84 -15.72 5.19
C ARG A 116 2.78 -16.36 4.15
N PRO A 117 4.10 -16.15 4.25
CA PRO A 117 5.08 -16.78 3.36
C PRO A 117 5.03 -18.32 3.33
N ASP A 118 4.57 -18.95 4.41
CA ASP A 118 4.38 -20.40 4.50
C ASP A 118 3.06 -20.90 3.84
N GLY A 119 2.28 -20.00 3.23
CA GLY A 119 1.02 -20.29 2.54
C GLY A 119 -0.21 -20.36 3.45
N THR A 120 -0.04 -20.26 4.77
CA THR A 120 -1.15 -20.29 5.73
C THR A 120 -1.73 -18.89 5.96
N VAL A 121 -2.88 -18.82 6.63
CA VAL A 121 -3.47 -17.54 7.04
C VAL A 121 -2.79 -16.99 8.30
N PHE A 122 -2.85 -15.67 8.49
CA PHE A 122 -2.50 -15.08 9.77
C PHE A 122 -3.45 -15.61 10.86
N PRO A 123 -2.94 -16.07 12.00
CA PRO A 123 -3.77 -16.61 13.07
C PRO A 123 -4.48 -15.47 13.81
N LYS A 124 -5.69 -15.76 14.29
CA LYS A 124 -6.40 -14.84 15.18
C LYS A 124 -5.66 -14.69 16.51
N THR A 125 -5.51 -13.46 17.00
CA THR A 125 -4.90 -13.24 18.31
C THR A 125 -5.58 -14.08 19.39
N GLY A 126 -4.80 -14.84 20.15
CA GLY A 126 -5.29 -15.72 21.21
C GLY A 126 -5.86 -17.07 20.73
N SER A 127 -5.79 -17.41 19.44
CA SER A 127 -6.18 -18.75 18.96
C SER A 127 -5.28 -19.85 19.54
N ASP A 128 -4.03 -19.51 19.82
CA ASP A 128 -3.07 -20.33 20.56
C ASP A 128 -2.01 -19.42 21.21
N ALA A 129 -1.09 -20.02 21.98
CA ALA A 129 -0.06 -19.29 22.72
C ALA A 129 0.97 -18.56 21.83
N THR A 130 1.06 -18.93 20.54
CA THR A 130 2.04 -18.39 19.59
C THR A 130 1.44 -17.36 18.63
N ALA A 131 0.11 -17.32 18.48
CA ALA A 131 -0.60 -16.45 17.55
C ALA A 131 -0.25 -14.97 17.69
N ILE A 132 -0.01 -14.50 18.91
CA ILE A 132 0.38 -13.11 19.19
C ILE A 132 1.69 -12.71 18.48
N TYR A 133 2.61 -13.65 18.26
CA TYR A 133 3.88 -13.39 17.57
C TYR A 133 3.73 -13.32 16.05
N ALA A 134 2.57 -13.68 15.50
CA ALA A 134 2.27 -13.53 14.08
C ALA A 134 1.39 -12.30 13.80
N ARG A 135 1.02 -11.51 14.83
CA ARG A 135 0.17 -10.32 14.66
C ARG A 135 0.85 -9.28 13.78
N ILE A 136 0.09 -8.69 12.88
CA ILE A 136 0.52 -7.59 12.01
C ILE A 136 -0.43 -6.39 12.19
N ASP A 137 -0.23 -5.36 11.38
CA ASP A 137 -1.01 -4.11 11.35
C ASP A 137 -1.14 -3.70 9.87
N PRO A 138 -2.11 -4.22 9.11
CA PRO A 138 -2.19 -4.02 7.66
C PRO A 138 -2.70 -2.61 7.29
N GLU A 139 -2.04 -1.91 6.37
CA GLU A 139 -2.42 -0.52 6.04
C GLU A 139 -2.59 -0.26 4.54
N GLY A 140 -1.51 0.08 3.84
CA GLY A 140 -1.51 0.41 2.43
C GLY A 140 -1.68 -0.83 1.54
N ILE A 141 -2.30 -0.62 0.38
CA ILE A 141 -2.35 -1.60 -0.72
C ILE A 141 -2.21 -0.88 -2.05
N ARG A 142 -1.43 -1.45 -2.99
CA ARG A 142 -1.27 -0.96 -4.36
C ARG A 142 -1.31 -2.11 -5.35
N TYR A 143 -2.03 -1.95 -6.45
CA TYR A 143 -2.02 -2.87 -7.58
C TYR A 143 -0.87 -2.52 -8.53
N ASP A 144 -0.01 -3.49 -8.80
CA ASP A 144 1.08 -3.35 -9.76
C ASP A 144 0.68 -3.97 -11.10
N ALA A 145 0.21 -3.13 -12.02
CA ALA A 145 -0.23 -3.57 -13.35
C ALA A 145 0.87 -4.28 -14.17
N ALA A 146 2.15 -4.01 -13.88
CA ALA A 146 3.26 -4.63 -14.62
C ALA A 146 3.47 -6.10 -14.25
N THR A 147 3.11 -6.50 -13.02
CA THR A 147 3.28 -7.87 -12.52
C THR A 147 1.95 -8.58 -12.29
N GLY A 148 0.85 -7.84 -12.21
CA GLY A 148 -0.44 -8.37 -11.78
C GLY A 148 -0.48 -8.73 -10.29
N HIS A 149 0.46 -8.22 -9.48
CA HIS A 149 0.49 -8.43 -8.03
C HIS A 149 -0.14 -7.25 -7.29
N VAL A 150 -0.36 -7.42 -5.99
CA VAL A 150 -0.54 -6.32 -5.06
C VAL A 150 0.70 -6.15 -4.18
N ILE A 151 1.07 -4.91 -3.91
CA ILE A 151 2.04 -4.53 -2.88
C ILE A 151 1.24 -4.02 -1.69
N TRP A 152 1.51 -4.49 -0.49
CA TRP A 152 0.80 -4.06 0.70
C TRP A 152 1.75 -3.85 1.87
N SER A 153 1.38 -2.99 2.80
CA SER A 153 2.20 -2.62 3.94
C SER A 153 1.66 -3.16 5.25
N SER A 154 2.57 -3.25 6.21
CA SER A 154 2.21 -3.31 7.61
C SER A 154 3.13 -2.46 8.46
N GLU A 155 2.59 -1.85 9.51
CA GLU A 155 3.35 -1.00 10.42
C GLU A 155 4.19 -1.76 11.44
N GLY A 156 3.84 -3.02 11.69
CA GLY A 156 4.46 -3.83 12.72
C GLY A 156 3.88 -3.59 14.11
N VAL A 157 4.19 -4.51 15.02
CA VAL A 157 3.58 -4.60 16.35
C VAL A 157 4.68 -4.72 17.40
N ARG A 158 4.64 -3.86 18.42
CA ARG A 158 5.47 -3.93 19.62
C ARG A 158 4.60 -4.18 20.85
N ASN A 159 4.82 -5.29 21.54
CA ASN A 159 4.20 -5.55 22.83
C ASN A 159 5.20 -6.07 23.86
N LEU A 160 5.62 -5.17 24.77
CA LEU A 160 6.57 -5.49 25.85
C LEU A 160 5.93 -6.19 27.06
N THR A 161 4.59 -6.29 27.11
CA THR A 161 3.89 -6.95 28.23
C THR A 161 3.87 -8.47 28.08
N THR A 162 4.26 -8.98 26.91
CA THR A 162 4.39 -10.40 26.59
C THR A 162 5.80 -10.92 26.87
N THR A 163 5.95 -12.22 27.12
CA THR A 163 7.25 -12.87 27.31
C THR A 163 7.36 -14.13 26.44
N PRO A 164 8.27 -14.17 25.45
CA PRO A 164 9.10 -13.04 24.97
C PRO A 164 8.26 -11.86 24.46
N ALA A 165 8.89 -10.68 24.34
CA ALA A 165 8.22 -9.51 23.78
C ALA A 165 7.88 -9.74 22.29
N VAL A 166 6.74 -9.24 21.83
CA VAL A 166 6.37 -9.19 20.41
C VAL A 166 7.06 -7.98 19.80
N LEU A 167 7.88 -8.20 18.77
CA LEU A 167 8.66 -7.17 18.07
C LEU A 167 8.53 -7.37 16.54
N ASN A 168 7.30 -7.43 16.05
CA ASN A 168 7.01 -7.70 14.65
C ASN A 168 7.30 -6.44 13.84
N HIS A 169 8.22 -6.52 12.89
CA HIS A 169 8.69 -5.37 12.14
C HIS A 169 7.69 -4.89 11.09
N PRO A 170 7.74 -3.60 10.68
CA PRO A 170 7.04 -3.16 9.50
C PRO A 170 7.57 -3.88 8.25
N PHE A 171 6.71 -4.01 7.24
CA PHE A 171 7.10 -4.60 5.96
C PHE A 171 6.34 -3.97 4.80
N LEU A 172 6.90 -4.12 3.60
CA LEU A 172 6.15 -4.12 2.36
C LEU A 172 6.24 -5.51 1.76
N ARG A 173 5.12 -6.08 1.33
CA ARG A 173 5.05 -7.42 0.73
C ARG A 173 4.32 -7.39 -0.59
N GLU A 174 4.76 -8.26 -1.49
CA GLU A 174 4.02 -8.60 -2.71
C GLU A 174 3.16 -9.84 -2.45
N ALA A 175 1.96 -9.84 -3.03
CA ALA A 175 1.09 -11.00 -3.09
C ALA A 175 0.44 -11.12 -4.48
N ASN A 176 0.17 -12.35 -4.89
CA ASN A 176 -0.70 -12.64 -6.01
C ASN A 176 -2.14 -12.16 -5.69
N LEU A 177 -2.98 -12.03 -6.71
CA LEU A 177 -4.39 -11.64 -6.53
C LEU A 177 -5.26 -12.68 -5.80
N ASP A 178 -4.74 -13.90 -5.64
CA ASP A 178 -5.33 -14.93 -4.78
C ASP A 178 -4.86 -14.84 -3.32
N GLY A 179 -4.06 -13.82 -3.01
CA GLY A 179 -3.48 -13.50 -1.71
C GLY A 179 -2.25 -14.33 -1.32
N SER A 180 -1.77 -15.23 -2.17
CA SER A 180 -0.52 -15.96 -1.90
C SER A 180 0.68 -15.02 -1.92
N HIS A 181 1.56 -15.16 -0.91
CA HIS A 181 2.76 -14.36 -0.78
C HIS A 181 3.73 -14.58 -1.96
N VAL A 182 4.34 -13.50 -2.44
CA VAL A 182 5.33 -13.52 -3.53
C VAL A 182 6.70 -13.13 -3.01
N ALA A 183 6.82 -11.98 -2.35
CA ALA A 183 8.10 -11.43 -1.91
C ALA A 183 7.94 -10.38 -0.82
N GLU A 184 9.07 -9.99 -0.23
CA GLU A 184 9.17 -8.92 0.77
C GLU A 184 10.25 -7.92 0.36
N PHE A 185 10.01 -6.63 0.63
CA PHE A 185 11.01 -5.58 0.42
C PHE A 185 11.99 -5.53 1.59
N GLY A 186 13.25 -5.19 1.30
CA GLY A 186 14.29 -5.15 2.33
C GLY A 186 14.04 -4.06 3.37
N LEU A 187 13.93 -4.42 4.65
CA LEU A 187 13.74 -3.46 5.74
C LEU A 187 15.08 -2.86 6.20
N PRO A 188 15.30 -1.54 6.10
CA PRO A 188 16.47 -0.91 6.71
C PRO A 188 16.53 -1.13 8.22
N GLN A 189 17.73 -1.37 8.75
CA GLN A 189 17.94 -1.60 10.18
C GLN A 189 17.41 -0.47 11.07
N LEU A 190 17.40 0.76 10.55
CA LEU A 190 16.85 1.93 11.24
C LEU A 190 15.34 1.79 11.54
N PHE A 191 14.60 1.02 10.75
CA PHE A 191 13.15 0.84 10.89
C PHE A 191 12.76 -0.47 11.59
N GLN A 192 13.74 -1.19 12.17
CA GLN A 192 13.42 -2.35 12.99
C GLN A 192 12.82 -1.91 14.32
N ILE A 193 11.70 -2.55 14.69
CA ILE A 193 11.11 -2.42 16.02
C ILE A 193 12.02 -3.12 17.05
N LYS A 194 12.30 -2.44 18.16
CA LYS A 194 13.19 -2.93 19.22
C LYS A 194 12.53 -2.89 20.60
N ALA A 195 13.10 -3.63 21.55
CA ALA A 195 12.64 -3.61 22.94
C ALA A 195 12.93 -2.28 23.65
N THR A 196 13.97 -1.57 23.22
CA THR A 196 14.34 -0.22 23.68
C THR A 196 13.72 0.86 22.79
N ASP A 197 13.80 2.12 23.24
CA ASP A 197 13.26 3.28 22.52
C ASP A 197 14.24 3.74 21.41
N ASN A 198 14.44 2.88 20.42
CA ASN A 198 15.19 3.15 19.20
C ASN A 198 14.59 2.39 18.01
N GLY A 199 14.69 2.97 16.81
CA GLY A 199 14.04 2.51 15.60
C GLY A 199 12.56 2.93 15.50
N THR A 200 11.79 2.11 14.79
CA THR A 200 10.37 2.39 14.52
C THR A 200 9.49 2.14 15.76
N ARG A 201 8.44 2.96 15.88
CA ARG A 201 7.38 2.82 16.89
C ARG A 201 6.33 1.82 16.40
N SER A 202 5.66 1.14 17.33
CA SER A 202 4.49 0.30 16.97
C SER A 202 3.35 1.18 16.52
N ASN A 203 2.61 0.74 15.49
CA ASN A 203 1.42 1.46 15.01
C ASN A 203 1.72 2.97 14.85
N GLY A 204 2.78 3.25 14.08
CA GLY A 204 3.13 4.58 13.60
C GLY A 204 4.17 4.52 12.46
N SER A 205 4.09 3.52 11.58
CA SER A 205 5.13 3.12 10.62
C SER A 205 4.61 3.06 9.18
N TYR A 206 4.97 2.07 8.34
CA TYR A 206 4.64 1.98 6.90
C TYR A 206 3.13 2.02 6.61
N GLU A 207 2.57 3.22 6.65
CA GLU A 207 1.16 3.58 6.55
C GLU A 207 0.84 3.96 5.10
N GLY A 208 1.40 5.08 4.64
CA GLY A 208 1.31 5.50 3.25
C GLY A 208 2.12 4.60 2.32
N LEU A 209 1.58 4.32 1.13
CA LEU A 209 2.21 3.47 0.11
C LEU A 209 1.95 4.04 -1.28
N SER A 210 2.89 3.97 -2.22
CA SER A 210 2.63 4.37 -3.61
C SER A 210 3.56 3.71 -4.59
N ILE A 211 3.10 3.52 -5.83
CA ILE A 211 3.96 3.14 -6.95
C ILE A 211 4.10 4.37 -7.84
N SER A 212 5.34 4.72 -8.21
CA SER A 212 5.58 5.81 -9.16
C SER A 212 4.86 5.53 -10.50
N PRO A 213 4.38 6.54 -11.25
CA PRO A 213 3.68 6.30 -12.51
C PRO A 213 4.43 5.43 -13.52
N GLY A 214 5.77 5.56 -13.60
CA GLY A 214 6.61 4.72 -14.44
C GLY A 214 6.87 3.29 -13.91
N GLY A 215 6.25 2.92 -12.79
CA GLY A 215 6.35 1.58 -12.18
C GLY A 215 7.70 1.22 -11.55
N ARG A 216 8.72 2.08 -11.66
CA ARG A 216 10.09 1.77 -11.21
C ARG A 216 10.25 1.82 -9.69
N PHE A 217 9.60 2.77 -9.03
CA PHE A 217 9.80 3.02 -7.61
C PHE A 217 8.55 2.76 -6.79
N VAL A 218 8.75 2.23 -5.59
CA VAL A 218 7.74 2.13 -4.55
C VAL A 218 8.10 3.12 -3.44
N PHE A 219 7.16 3.93 -3.01
CA PHE A 219 7.30 4.83 -1.89
C PHE A 219 6.48 4.31 -0.72
N THR A 220 7.01 4.43 0.50
CA THR A 220 6.22 4.27 1.71
C THR A 220 6.57 5.37 2.71
N ALA A 221 5.62 5.76 3.54
CA ALA A 221 5.83 6.76 4.59
C ALA A 221 5.66 6.12 5.96
N GLN A 222 6.53 6.49 6.90
CA GLN A 222 6.26 6.28 8.32
C GLN A 222 5.14 7.25 8.74
N GLU A 223 4.05 6.77 9.36
CA GLU A 223 2.98 7.63 9.89
C GLU A 223 3.57 8.64 10.88
N GLU A 224 4.35 8.14 11.83
CA GLU A 224 4.95 8.91 12.91
C GLU A 224 6.49 8.87 12.83
N PRO A 225 7.18 9.80 13.52
CA PRO A 225 8.65 9.75 13.61
C PRO A 225 9.14 8.39 14.12
N ILE A 226 10.38 8.02 13.77
CA ILE A 226 11.13 7.01 14.53
C ILE A 226 11.69 7.63 15.82
N TYR A 227 12.14 6.81 16.77
CA TYR A 227 12.66 7.31 18.04
C TYR A 227 13.85 8.28 17.86
N GLU A 228 14.70 8.03 16.87
CA GLU A 228 15.87 8.85 16.53
C GLU A 228 15.50 10.24 15.98
N ASP A 229 14.29 10.40 15.42
CA ASP A 229 13.83 11.68 14.85
C ASP A 229 13.13 12.56 15.89
N GLY A 230 13.08 12.12 17.14
CA GLY A 230 12.54 12.89 18.28
C GLY A 230 11.12 12.49 18.67
N PRO A 231 10.40 13.37 19.40
CA PRO A 231 9.05 13.08 19.88
C PRO A 231 8.03 13.01 18.73
N ARG A 232 6.90 12.37 19.00
CA ARG A 232 5.71 12.43 18.15
C ARG A 232 5.19 13.86 18.02
N ALA A 233 4.45 14.12 16.94
CA ALA A 233 3.72 15.37 16.82
C ALA A 233 2.71 15.49 17.98
N ALA A 234 2.59 16.68 18.53
CA ALA A 234 1.66 17.02 19.59
C ALA A 234 1.14 18.45 19.38
N PHE A 235 0.19 18.89 20.20
CA PHE A 235 -0.25 20.28 20.17
C PHE A 235 0.93 21.22 20.45
N GLY A 236 1.17 22.16 19.53
CA GLY A 236 2.33 23.07 19.58
C GLY A 236 3.69 22.43 19.25
N VAL A 237 3.73 21.13 18.92
CA VAL A 237 4.96 20.38 18.62
C VAL A 237 4.85 19.73 17.24
N ALA A 238 5.51 20.33 16.26
CA ALA A 238 5.74 19.71 14.95
C ALA A 238 6.76 18.56 15.07
N ALA A 239 6.76 17.64 14.12
CA ALA A 239 7.66 16.49 14.13
C ALA A 239 8.28 16.23 12.75
N THR A 240 9.26 15.33 12.70
CA THR A 240 9.86 14.87 11.44
C THR A 240 9.66 13.37 11.32
N THR A 241 9.00 12.94 10.25
CA THR A 241 8.88 11.53 9.87
C THR A 241 9.69 11.25 8.59
N ARG A 242 9.64 10.02 8.08
CA ARG A 242 10.44 9.59 6.93
C ARG A 242 9.60 8.98 5.83
N ILE A 243 9.91 9.37 4.59
CA ILE A 243 9.46 8.70 3.37
C ILE A 243 10.61 7.87 2.83
N VAL A 244 10.36 6.61 2.51
CA VAL A 244 11.33 5.66 1.98
C VAL A 244 11.00 5.36 0.53
N LYS A 245 12.03 5.36 -0.32
CA LYS A 245 11.94 5.03 -1.74
C LYS A 245 12.68 3.74 -2.01
N TYR A 246 11.98 2.78 -2.58
CA TYR A 246 12.49 1.48 -3.00
C TYR A 246 12.59 1.42 -4.52
N ASP A 247 13.65 0.82 -5.04
CA ASP A 247 13.66 0.34 -6.41
C ASP A 247 12.87 -0.97 -6.46
N LYS A 248 11.82 -1.03 -7.28
CA LYS A 248 10.87 -2.14 -7.30
C LYS A 248 11.52 -3.44 -7.80
N ALA A 249 12.44 -3.35 -8.75
CA ALA A 249 13.09 -4.53 -9.34
C ALA A 249 14.02 -5.23 -8.33
N THR A 250 14.79 -4.44 -7.58
CA THR A 250 15.72 -4.97 -6.56
C THR A 250 15.07 -5.16 -5.19
N ARG A 251 13.91 -4.52 -4.96
CA ARG A 251 13.20 -4.43 -3.68
C ARG A 251 14.07 -3.85 -2.55
N GLN A 252 15.07 -3.05 -2.90
CA GLN A 252 15.98 -2.41 -1.96
C GLN A 252 15.72 -0.91 -1.88
N VAL A 253 16.03 -0.34 -0.72
CA VAL A 253 15.95 1.11 -0.51
C VAL A 253 17.01 1.81 -1.34
N VAL A 254 16.57 2.83 -2.07
CA VAL A 254 17.43 3.71 -2.90
C VAL A 254 17.34 5.17 -2.47
N GLY A 255 16.44 5.50 -1.55
CA GLY A 255 16.31 6.85 -1.02
C GLY A 255 15.50 6.90 0.28
N GLN A 256 15.78 7.91 1.08
CA GLN A 256 15.05 8.23 2.30
C GLN A 256 14.99 9.74 2.43
N TYR A 257 13.82 10.26 2.77
CA TYR A 257 13.55 11.69 2.81
C TYR A 257 12.89 12.04 4.14
N ALA A 258 13.39 13.08 4.80
CA ALA A 258 12.72 13.66 5.95
C ALA A 258 11.45 14.40 5.48
N TYR A 259 10.34 14.18 6.16
CA TYR A 259 9.07 14.87 5.94
C TYR A 259 8.67 15.57 7.24
N LYS A 260 8.39 16.87 7.16
CA LYS A 260 8.00 17.67 8.32
C LYS A 260 6.49 17.56 8.52
N LEU A 261 6.09 16.91 9.60
CA LEU A 261 4.71 16.84 10.08
C LEU A 261 4.34 18.13 10.77
N ASP A 262 3.11 18.59 10.55
CA ASP A 262 2.54 19.68 11.33
C ASP A 262 2.27 19.25 12.77
N ALA A 263 2.12 20.24 13.65
CA ALA A 263 1.65 20.00 15.01
C ALA A 263 0.19 19.50 15.00
N VAL A 264 -0.25 18.87 16.09
CA VAL A 264 -1.67 18.49 16.23
C VAL A 264 -2.53 19.74 16.17
N HIS A 265 -3.59 19.69 15.36
CA HIS A 265 -4.43 20.84 15.00
C HIS A 265 -5.12 21.52 16.20
N LYS A 266 -5.36 20.79 17.28
CA LYS A 266 -6.01 21.27 18.52
C LYS A 266 -5.45 20.57 19.74
N GLU A 267 -5.46 21.25 20.87
CA GLU A 267 -5.14 20.67 22.17
C GLU A 267 -6.21 19.64 22.55
N PRO A 268 -5.82 18.43 23.02
CA PRO A 268 -6.77 17.47 23.56
C PRO A 268 -7.46 18.01 24.84
N VAL A 269 -8.68 17.54 25.11
CA VAL A 269 -9.46 17.93 26.30
C VAL A 269 -9.96 16.68 27.02
N PRO A 270 -9.46 16.37 28.23
CA PRO A 270 -8.33 17.01 28.92
C PRO A 270 -6.99 16.93 28.16
N ALA A 271 -6.03 17.81 28.49
CA ALA A 271 -4.71 17.91 27.83
C ALA A 271 -3.85 16.62 27.87
N THR A 272 -4.19 15.68 28.76
CA THR A 272 -3.53 14.38 28.88
C THR A 272 -4.13 13.31 27.98
N GLN A 273 -5.19 13.62 27.24
CA GLN A 273 -5.84 12.65 26.36
C GLN A 273 -5.05 12.44 25.07
N PHE A 274 -5.40 11.37 24.37
CA PHE A 274 -4.75 10.96 23.13
C PHE A 274 -4.83 12.04 22.04
N GLN A 275 -3.72 12.18 21.33
CA GLN A 275 -3.53 13.08 20.20
C GLN A 275 -2.53 12.45 19.24
N LEU A 276 -2.67 12.75 17.95
CA LEU A 276 -1.69 12.37 16.94
C LEU A 276 -1.75 13.32 15.74
N ASN A 277 -0.64 13.45 15.04
CA ASN A 277 -0.62 13.86 13.65
C ASN A 277 0.43 13.02 12.93
N GLY A 278 0.07 12.48 11.77
CA GLY A 278 0.92 11.56 11.02
C GLY A 278 0.55 11.48 9.54
N VAL A 279 1.48 10.97 8.74
CA VAL A 279 1.26 10.74 7.30
C VAL A 279 0.40 9.49 7.12
N VAL A 280 -0.81 9.66 6.60
CA VAL A 280 -1.75 8.56 6.37
C VAL A 280 -1.80 8.09 4.92
N GLU A 281 -1.27 8.86 3.98
CA GLU A 281 -1.17 8.42 2.59
C GLU A 281 -0.10 9.18 1.81
N VAL A 282 0.51 8.51 0.83
CA VAL A 282 1.33 9.13 -0.20
C VAL A 282 0.85 8.72 -1.60
N LEU A 283 0.84 9.69 -2.53
CA LEU A 283 0.56 9.43 -3.95
C LEU A 283 1.69 9.98 -4.80
N ALA A 284 2.38 9.09 -5.53
CA ALA A 284 3.44 9.49 -6.43
C ALA A 284 2.88 10.08 -7.72
N LEU A 285 3.17 11.37 -7.96
CA LEU A 285 2.86 12.06 -9.22
C LEU A 285 3.99 11.90 -10.25
N SER A 286 5.19 11.57 -9.79
CA SER A 286 6.37 11.26 -10.60
C SER A 286 7.39 10.50 -9.73
N GLU A 287 8.58 10.25 -10.24
CA GLU A 287 9.68 9.66 -9.46
C GLU A 287 10.25 10.59 -8.37
N THR A 288 9.85 11.87 -8.35
CA THR A 288 10.41 12.91 -7.46
C THR A 288 9.35 13.81 -6.81
N LYS A 289 8.06 13.62 -7.10
CA LYS A 289 6.96 14.41 -6.54
C LYS A 289 5.90 13.50 -5.95
N LEU A 290 5.51 13.79 -4.73
CA LEU A 290 4.46 13.08 -3.99
C LEU A 290 3.39 14.10 -3.56
N LEU A 291 2.13 13.68 -3.55
CA LEU A 291 1.13 14.24 -2.64
C LEU A 291 1.22 13.47 -1.33
N VAL A 292 1.15 14.17 -0.21
CA VAL A 292 1.20 13.57 1.13
C VAL A 292 -0.05 14.03 1.86
N MET A 293 -0.75 13.08 2.47
CA MET A 293 -1.93 13.34 3.29
C MET A 293 -1.58 13.13 4.76
N GLU A 294 -1.85 14.13 5.58
CA GLU A 294 -1.72 14.05 7.03
C GLU A 294 -3.09 13.90 7.69
N ARG A 295 -3.14 13.16 8.80
CA ARG A 295 -4.33 13.05 9.66
C ARG A 295 -3.99 13.51 11.06
N SER A 296 -4.61 14.62 11.47
CA SER A 296 -4.52 15.10 12.84
C SER A 296 -5.78 14.77 13.64
N PHE A 297 -5.59 14.21 14.84
CA PHE A 297 -6.66 13.87 15.78
C PHE A 297 -6.31 14.32 17.20
N ALA A 298 -7.32 14.78 17.95
CA ALA A 298 -7.23 15.08 19.37
C ALA A 298 -8.55 14.72 20.06
N VAL A 299 -8.51 13.97 21.17
CA VAL A 299 -9.70 13.62 21.96
C VAL A 299 -10.25 14.86 22.66
N GLY A 300 -11.57 15.07 22.60
CA GLY A 300 -12.28 16.07 23.41
C GLY A 300 -12.77 17.31 22.64
N PRO A 301 -11.95 17.97 21.81
CA PRO A 301 -12.42 19.03 20.94
C PRO A 301 -13.60 18.59 20.08
N ARG A 302 -14.60 19.46 19.92
CA ARG A 302 -15.69 19.22 18.96
C ARG A 302 -15.13 19.13 17.54
N PRO A 303 -15.71 18.28 16.67
CA PRO A 303 -15.34 18.21 15.26
C PRO A 303 -15.31 19.59 14.62
N ILE A 304 -14.40 19.80 13.67
CA ILE A 304 -14.42 20.99 12.82
C ILE A 304 -15.71 20.90 11.99
N THR A 305 -16.70 21.73 12.31
CA THR A 305 -17.85 21.96 11.43
C THR A 305 -17.40 22.92 10.34
N TRP A 306 -17.26 22.42 9.11
CA TRP A 306 -17.01 23.23 7.91
C TRP A 306 -18.27 23.97 7.48
#